data_AF-A0A8T3PQW5-F1
#
_entry.id   AF-A0A8T3PQW5-F1
#
_cell.length_a   1.000
_cell.length_b   1.000
_cell.length_c   1.000
_cell.angle_alpha   90.00
_cell.angle_beta   90.00
_cell.angle_gamma   90.00
#
_symmetry.space_group_name_H-M   'P 1'
#
loop_
_entity.id
_entity.type
_entity.pdbx_description
1 polymer ?
#
loop_
_entity_poly.entity_id
_entity_poly.type
_entity_poly.pdbx_seq_one_letter_code
_entity_poly.pdbx_strand_id
1 'polypeptide(L)'
;MATITFDTHKFVRRLREAGFAENQAEAIGEAFKEASGEAELATKRDIERLEARFDKLKTKLNGEMTLLKWMPGILLGGVIGLVMKALFPV
;
A
#
# COMPACT_ATOMS: atom_id res chain seq x y z
N MET A 1 -17.18 -0.13 -3.26
CA MET A 1 -16.78 1.25 -3.57
C MET A 1 -16.78 2.02 -2.26
N ALA A 2 -15.71 2.73 -1.94
CA ALA A 2 -15.72 3.65 -0.81
C ALA A 2 -16.47 4.90 -1.28
N THR A 3 -17.77 4.95 -0.98
CA THR A 3 -18.59 6.11 -1.33
C THR A 3 -18.29 7.23 -0.33
N ILE A 4 -17.66 8.30 -0.80
CA ILE A 4 -17.63 9.55 -0.02
C ILE A 4 -19.05 10.11 -0.05
N THR A 5 -19.72 10.15 1.09
CA THR A 5 -21.06 10.73 1.19
C THR A 5 -20.96 12.24 1.11
N PHE A 6 -21.25 12.81 -0.05
CA PHE A 6 -21.34 14.26 -0.23
C PHE A 6 -22.74 14.75 0.12
N ASP A 7 -22.86 15.52 1.20
CA ASP A 7 -24.11 16.15 1.62
C ASP A 7 -24.33 17.45 0.82
N THR A 8 -25.00 17.31 -0.33
CA THR A 8 -25.32 18.43 -1.22
C THR A 8 -26.09 19.53 -0.50
N HIS A 9 -27.01 19.17 0.40
CA HIS A 9 -27.83 20.16 1.11
C HIS A 9 -27.01 21.02 2.08
N LYS A 10 -26.13 20.38 2.87
CA LYS A 10 -25.22 21.10 3.77
C LYS A 10 -24.23 21.97 3.00
N PHE A 11 -23.78 21.52 1.83
CA PHE A 11 -22.86 22.27 0.98
C PHE A 11 -23.52 23.52 0.39
N VAL A 12 -24.68 23.39 -0.25
CA VAL A 12 -25.46 24.50 -0.82
C VAL A 12 -25.82 25.51 0.27
N ARG A 13 -26.25 25.03 1.44
CA ARG A 13 -26.56 25.90 2.59
C ARG A 13 -25.35 26.74 3.03
N ARG A 14 -24.14 26.17 3.05
CA ARG A 14 -22.93 26.93 3.40
C ARG A 14 -22.59 28.00 2.36
N LEU A 15 -22.78 27.71 1.07
CA LEU A 15 -22.57 28.70 0.01
C LEU A 15 -23.56 29.86 0.16
N ARG A 16 -24.83 29.57 0.47
CA ARG A 16 -25.81 30.60 0.81
C ARG A 16 -25.43 31.44 2.02
N GLU A 17 -25.01 30.79 3.11
CA GLU A 17 -24.53 31.49 4.33
C GLU A 17 -23.31 32.38 4.04
N ALA A 18 -22.52 32.05 3.01
CA ALA A 18 -21.39 32.83 2.52
C ALA A 18 -21.77 33.94 1.51
N GLY A 19 -23.07 34.10 1.19
CA GLY A 19 -23.58 35.17 0.34
C GLY A 19 -23.76 34.82 -1.15
N PHE A 20 -23.63 33.54 -1.53
CA PHE A 20 -23.95 33.10 -2.88
C PHE A 20 -25.47 33.06 -3.11
N ALA A 21 -25.92 33.45 -4.30
CA ALA A 21 -27.31 33.30 -4.71
C ALA A 21 -27.67 31.80 -4.83
N GLU A 22 -28.93 31.45 -4.58
CA GLU A 22 -29.35 30.03 -4.50
C GLU A 22 -29.04 29.26 -5.79
N ASN A 23 -29.32 29.86 -6.95
CA ASN A 23 -29.01 29.27 -8.25
C ASN A 23 -27.50 29.01 -8.46
N GLN A 24 -26.64 29.88 -7.92
CA GLN A 24 -25.19 29.67 -7.98
C GLN A 24 -24.74 28.60 -6.99
N ALA A 25 -25.29 28.61 -5.78
CA ALA A 25 -24.98 27.63 -4.74
C ALA A 25 -25.35 26.21 -5.18
N GLU A 26 -26.53 26.03 -5.78
CA GLU A 26 -26.97 24.76 -6.37
C GLU A 26 -26.07 24.32 -7.52
N ALA A 27 -25.78 25.19 -8.50
CA ALA A 27 -24.94 24.86 -9.64
C ALA A 27 -23.51 24.44 -9.23
N ILE A 28 -22.91 25.14 -8.25
CA ILE A 28 -21.59 24.79 -7.71
C ILE A 28 -21.66 23.45 -6.96
N GLY A 29 -22.72 23.22 -6.19
CA GLY A 29 -22.93 21.96 -5.46
C GLY A 29 -23.08 20.76 -6.38
N GLU A 30 -23.77 20.93 -7.51
CA GLU A 30 -23.97 19.89 -8.51
C GLU A 30 -22.68 19.57 -9.26
N ALA A 31 -21.98 20.59 -9.76
CA ALA A 31 -20.68 20.42 -10.42
C ALA A 31 -19.63 19.77 -9.50
N PHE A 32 -19.62 20.12 -8.20
CA PHE A 32 -18.71 19.51 -7.24
C PHE A 32 -19.06 18.04 -6.96
N LYS A 33 -20.36 17.72 -6.88
CA LYS A 33 -20.83 16.34 -6.69
C LYS A 33 -20.44 15.46 -7.88
N GLU A 34 -20.60 15.97 -9.10
CA GLU A 34 -20.22 15.29 -10.33
C GLU A 34 -18.70 15.03 -10.36
N ALA A 35 -17.88 16.07 -10.17
CA ALA A 35 -16.43 15.93 -10.12
C ALA A 35 -15.93 15.01 -9.00
N SER A 36 -16.60 14.99 -7.85
CA SER A 36 -16.26 14.12 -6.72
C SER A 36 -16.72 12.67 -6.92
N GLY A 37 -17.78 12.45 -7.70
CA GLY A 37 -18.31 11.13 -8.04
C GLY A 37 -17.47 10.39 -9.07
N GLU A 38 -16.72 11.12 -9.91
CA GLU A 38 -15.81 10.56 -10.91
C GLU A 38 -14.47 10.07 -10.32
N ALA A 39 -14.17 10.38 -9.05
CA ALA A 39 -12.96 9.89 -8.41
C ALA A 39 -13.10 8.39 -8.07
N GLU A 40 -12.49 7.52 -8.87
CA GLU A 40 -12.34 6.10 -8.52
C GLU A 40 -11.39 5.95 -7.32
N LEU A 41 -11.96 5.96 -6.12
CA LEU A 41 -11.20 5.74 -4.89
C LEU A 41 -10.98 4.25 -4.65
N ALA A 42 -9.71 3.88 -4.42
CA ALA A 42 -9.36 2.54 -3.96
C ALA A 42 -10.15 2.24 -2.68
N THR A 43 -10.84 1.09 -2.66
CA THR A 43 -11.64 0.72 -1.50
C THR A 43 -10.73 0.21 -0.39
N LYS A 44 -11.22 0.23 0.87
CA LYS A 44 -10.50 -0.38 1.99
C LYS A 44 -10.09 -1.83 1.70
N ARG A 45 -10.97 -2.59 1.02
CA ARG A 45 -10.70 -3.98 0.61
C ARG A 45 -9.56 -4.08 -0.40
N ASP A 46 -9.39 -3.10 -1.27
CA ASP A 46 -8.28 -3.06 -2.23
C ASP A 46 -6.95 -2.79 -1.53
N ILE A 47 -6.96 -1.92 -0.51
CA ILE A 47 -5.80 -1.66 0.36
C ILE A 47 -5.42 -2.91 1.14
N GLU A 48 -6.39 -3.55 1.82
CA GLU A 48 -6.17 -4.80 2.57
C GLU A 48 -5.62 -5.92 1.65
N ARG A 49 -6.12 -6.00 0.41
CA ARG A 49 -5.61 -6.95 -0.59
C ARG A 49 -4.17 -6.62 -1.00
N LEU A 50 -3.82 -5.34 -1.10
CA LEU A 50 -2.47 -4.91 -1.44
C LEU A 50 -1.49 -5.20 -0.30
N GLU A 51 -1.87 -4.93 0.94
CA GLU A 51 -1.09 -5.27 2.15
C GLU A 51 -0.80 -6.77 2.21
N ALA A 52 -1.82 -7.61 2.03
CA ALA A 52 -1.66 -9.06 2.02
C ALA A 52 -0.70 -9.55 0.92
N ARG A 53 -0.75 -8.92 -0.27
CA ARG A 53 0.20 -9.22 -1.37
C ARG A 53 1.62 -8.80 -1.01
N PHE A 54 1.77 -7.65 -0.36
CA PHE A 54 3.06 -7.12 0.05
C PHE A 54 3.71 -7.99 1.14
N ASP A 55 2.94 -8.44 2.13
CA ASP A 55 3.41 -9.35 3.17
C ASP A 55 3.81 -10.71 2.59
N LYS A 56 3.07 -11.23 1.61
CA LYS A 56 3.44 -12.45 0.90
C LYS A 56 4.76 -12.27 0.12
N LEU A 57 4.98 -11.10 -0.47
CA LEU A 57 6.23 -10.81 -1.17
C LEU A 57 7.40 -10.70 -0.19
N LYS A 58 7.23 -9.98 0.92
CA LYS A 58 8.24 -9.85 1.99
C LYS A 58 8.62 -11.21 2.58
N THR A 59 7.65 -12.06 2.89
CA THR A 59 7.92 -13.40 3.44
C THR A 59 8.70 -14.27 2.46
N LYS A 60 8.33 -14.25 1.17
CA LYS A 60 9.08 -14.95 0.11
C LYS A 60 10.52 -14.45 -0.01
N LEU A 61 10.70 -13.13 -0.09
CA LEU A 61 12.03 -12.51 -0.17
C LEU A 61 12.89 -12.83 1.06
N ASN A 62 12.32 -12.78 2.26
CA ASN A 62 13.03 -13.13 3.48
C ASN A 62 13.44 -14.60 3.51
N GLY A 63 12.59 -15.52 3.05
CA GLY A 63 12.92 -16.94 2.95
C GLY A 63 14.10 -17.19 2.00
N GLU A 64 14.02 -16.67 0.78
CA GLU A 64 15.07 -16.79 -0.23
C GLU A 64 16.38 -16.13 0.23
N MET A 65 16.31 -14.94 0.84
CA MET A 65 17.46 -14.22 1.38
C MET A 65 18.10 -14.95 2.57
N THR A 66 17.30 -15.61 3.42
CA THR A 66 17.81 -16.39 4.54
C THR A 66 18.62 -17.57 4.04
N LEU A 67 18.10 -18.33 3.08
CA LEU A 67 18.84 -19.43 2.46
C LEU A 67 20.14 -18.94 1.79
N LEU A 68 20.06 -17.84 1.05
CA LEU A 68 21.21 -17.22 0.41
C LEU A 68 22.28 -16.79 1.43
N LYS A 69 21.89 -16.28 2.60
CA LYS A 69 22.81 -15.88 3.68
C LYS A 69 23.52 -17.08 4.33
N TRP A 70 22.85 -18.22 4.46
CA TRP A 70 23.41 -19.41 5.12
C TRP A 70 24.32 -20.25 4.20
N MET A 71 24.05 -20.30 2.89
CA MET A 71 24.85 -21.08 1.94
C MET A 71 26.36 -20.75 1.97
N PRO A 72 26.79 -19.47 1.96
CA PRO A 72 28.21 -19.12 2.10
C PRO A 72 28.82 -19.62 3.41
N GLY A 73 28.08 -19.59 4.52
CA GLY A 73 28.58 -20.09 5.81
C GLY A 73 28.87 -21.60 5.77
N ILE A 74 27.98 -22.37 5.15
CA ILE A 74 28.18 -23.82 4.96
C ILE A 74 29.35 -24.10 4.01
N LEU A 75 29.44 -23.37 2.89
CA LEU A 75 30.54 -23.51 1.93
C LEU A 75 31.89 -23.17 2.55
N LEU A 76 31.99 -22.03 3.25
CA LEU A 76 33.21 -21.61 3.93
C LEU A 76 33.59 -22.58 5.05
N GLY A 77 32.62 -23.05 5.84
CA GLY A 77 32.86 -24.06 6.87
C GLY A 77 33.40 -25.37 6.28
N GLY A 78 32.83 -25.83 5.18
CA GLY A 78 33.31 -27.01 4.45
C GLY A 78 34.74 -26.84 3.93
N VAL A 79 35.05 -25.71 3.30
CA VAL A 79 36.40 -25.39 2.83
C VAL A 79 37.40 -25.32 3.98
N ILE A 80 37.06 -24.64 5.07
CA ILE A 80 37.91 -24.54 6.27
C ILE A 80 38.18 -25.92 6.86
N GLY A 81 37.16 -26.79 6.94
CA GLY A 81 37.30 -28.16 7.43
C GLY A 81 38.25 -29.00 6.56
N LEU A 82 38.16 -28.88 5.23
CA LEU A 82 39.08 -29.56 4.31
C LEU A 82 40.52 -29.05 4.45
N VAL A 83 40.70 -27.74 4.58
CA VAL A 83 42.02 -27.12 4.78
C VAL A 83 42.65 -27.61 6.09
N MET A 84 41.90 -27.63 7.19
CA MET A 84 42.39 -28.16 8.47
C MET A 84 42.80 -29.63 8.37
N LYS A 85 41.98 -30.48 7.73
CA LYS A 85 42.29 -31.90 7.53
C LYS A 85 43.55 -32.11 6.67
N ALA A 86 43.80 -31.24 5.69
CA ALA A 86 44.96 -31.32 4.82
C ALA A 86 46.25 -30.83 5.50
N LEU A 87 46.16 -29.78 6.33
CA LEU A 87 47.32 -29.17 7.01
C LEU A 87 47.70 -29.88 8.32
N PHE A 88 46.74 -30.50 9.01
CA PHE A 88 46.97 -31.24 10.25
C PHE A 88 46.48 -32.68 10.12
N PRO A 89 47.13 -33.52 9.29
CA PRO A 89 46.86 -34.95 9.24
C PRO A 89 47.49 -35.60 10.49
N VAL A 90 46.75 -35.58 11.60
CA VAL A 90 47.05 -36.43 12.78
C VAL A 90 46.45 -37.81 12.54
#